data_AF-A0A7R9USU2-F1
#
_entry.id   AF-A0A7R9USU2-F1
#
_cell.length_a   1.000
_cell.length_b   1.000
_cell.length_c   1.000
_cell.angle_alpha   90.00
_cell.angle_beta   90.00
_cell.angle_gamma   90.00
#
_symmetry.space_group_name_H-M   'P 1'
#
loop_
_entity.id
_entity.type
_entity.pdbx_description
1 polymer ?
#
loop_
_entity_poly.entity_id
_entity_poly.type
_entity_poly.pdbx_seq_one_letter_code
_entity_poly.pdbx_strand_id
1 'polypeptide(L)'
;ADLGSKLSVALRKMANHTVIDQEVLDAMLADICKALLQADVNVAQVKQLRTNVRTAVNFDNLASGINKRKLIESAIMTELCSMLDPGVKPYEPKKKRPNVIMFVGLQGAGKTTTCTKYAHLYKRKGWKVGLVCADTFRAGAFDQLKQNATKAKIPFYGSYTQTDPSVI
;
A
#
# COMPACT_ATOMS: atom_id res chain seq x y z
N ALA A 1 -11.56 6.23 8.25
CA ALA A 1 -10.12 6.03 8.48
C ALA A 1 -9.91 5.83 9.98
N ASP A 2 -9.77 4.59 10.42
CA ASP A 2 -9.92 4.18 11.83
C ASP A 2 -8.72 3.35 12.35
N LEU A 3 -7.91 2.78 11.45
CA LEU A 3 -6.74 1.98 11.83
C LEU A 3 -5.68 2.82 12.56
N GLY A 4 -5.32 3.98 12.02
CA GLY A 4 -4.28 4.84 12.63
C GLY A 4 -4.65 5.31 14.03
N SER A 5 -5.92 5.63 14.28
CA SER A 5 -6.42 5.97 15.62
C SER A 5 -6.35 4.77 16.56
N LYS A 6 -6.78 3.58 16.12
CA LYS A 6 -6.73 2.36 16.93
C LYS A 6 -5.30 1.96 17.31
N LEU A 7 -4.36 2.02 16.37
CA LEU A 7 -2.94 1.78 16.63
C LEU A 7 -2.36 2.80 17.62
N SER A 8 -2.66 4.08 17.42
CA SER A 8 -2.22 5.15 18.31
C SER A 8 -2.77 4.98 19.74
N VAL A 9 -4.02 4.54 19.88
CA VAL A 9 -4.64 4.25 21.18
C VAL A 9 -3.95 3.07 21.86
N ALA A 10 -3.65 1.99 21.13
CA ALA A 10 -2.92 0.83 21.68
C ALA A 10 -1.52 1.23 22.20
N LEU A 11 -0.78 2.03 21.41
CA LEU A 11 0.53 2.54 21.82
C LEU A 11 0.45 3.49 23.02
N ARG A 12 -0.57 4.37 23.08
CA ARG A 12 -0.79 5.27 24.21
C ARG A 12 -1.16 4.52 25.50
N LYS A 13 -1.98 3.47 25.42
CA LYS A 13 -2.30 2.63 26.57
C LYS A 13 -1.02 2.06 27.20
N MET A 14 -0.13 1.48 26.38
CA MET A 14 1.18 1.00 26.83
C MET A 14 2.01 2.14 27.44
N ALA A 15 2.02 3.33 26.83
CA ALA A 15 2.79 4.47 27.33
C ALA A 15 2.37 4.92 28.74
N ASN A 16 1.09 4.75 29.10
CA ASN A 16 0.55 5.10 30.41
C ASN A 16 0.87 4.08 31.52
N HIS A 17 1.34 2.87 31.18
CA HIS A 17 1.79 1.90 32.18
C HIS A 17 3.18 2.27 32.70
N THR A 18 3.34 2.32 34.03
CA THR A 18 4.59 2.67 34.71
C THR A 18 5.67 1.61 34.48
N VAL A 19 5.28 0.35 34.52
CA VAL A 19 6.12 -0.83 34.23
C VAL A 19 5.54 -1.54 33.02
N ILE A 20 6.40 -1.89 32.06
CA ILE A 20 6.01 -2.72 30.92
C ILE A 20 6.54 -4.12 31.18
N ASP A 21 5.59 -5.03 31.40
CA ASP A 21 5.81 -6.46 31.50
C ASP A 21 5.34 -7.17 30.22
N GLN A 22 5.44 -8.50 30.24
CA GLN A 22 5.03 -9.33 29.11
C GLN A 22 3.50 -9.33 28.90
N GLU A 23 2.71 -9.16 29.96
CA GLU A 23 1.25 -9.11 29.88
C GLU A 23 0.76 -7.85 29.17
N VAL A 24 1.33 -6.68 29.51
CA VAL A 24 1.06 -5.40 28.85
C VAL A 24 1.45 -5.47 27.37
N LEU A 25 2.58 -6.11 27.04
CA LEU A 25 3.00 -6.32 25.65
C LEU A 25 2.00 -7.20 24.88
N ASP A 26 1.61 -8.35 25.45
CA ASP A 26 0.66 -9.27 24.80
C ASP A 26 -0.73 -8.64 24.63
N ALA A 27 -1.21 -7.86 25.60
CA ALA A 27 -2.47 -7.12 25.51
C ALA A 27 -2.44 -6.05 24.41
N MET A 28 -1.37 -5.27 24.33
CA MET A 28 -1.20 -4.27 23.29
C MET A 28 -1.07 -4.92 21.90
N LEU A 29 -0.32 -6.01 21.77
CA LEU A 29 -0.23 -6.76 20.50
C LEU A 29 -1.59 -7.33 20.08
N ALA A 30 -2.43 -7.78 21.03
CA ALA A 30 -3.78 -8.22 20.74
C ALA A 30 -4.67 -7.09 20.19
N ASP A 31 -4.61 -5.90 20.80
CA ASP A 31 -5.32 -4.70 20.31
C ASP A 31 -4.87 -4.32 18.88
N ILE A 32 -3.56 -4.35 18.60
CA ILE A 32 -3.00 -4.09 17.27
C ILE A 32 -3.45 -5.14 16.25
N CYS A 33 -3.34 -6.43 16.60
CA CYS A 33 -3.77 -7.52 15.72
C CYS A 33 -5.26 -7.41 15.39
N LYS A 34 -6.10 -7.12 16.38
CA LYS A 34 -7.54 -6.90 16.18
C LYS A 34 -7.79 -5.74 15.22
N ALA A 35 -7.07 -4.62 15.38
CA ALA A 35 -7.20 -3.48 14.50
C ALA A 35 -6.79 -3.81 13.05
N LEU A 36 -5.70 -4.56 12.85
CA LEU A 36 -5.24 -5.00 11.52
C LEU A 36 -6.23 -5.96 10.86
N LEU A 37 -6.79 -6.91 11.62
CA LEU A 37 -7.81 -7.84 11.12
C LEU A 37 -9.10 -7.10 10.73
N GLN A 38 -9.51 -6.09 11.50
CA GLN A 38 -10.65 -5.22 11.15
C GLN A 38 -10.38 -4.34 9.92
N ALA A 39 -9.12 -4.18 9.53
CA ALA A 39 -8.70 -3.46 8.33
C ALA A 39 -8.44 -4.40 7.14
N ASP A 40 -8.98 -5.63 7.18
CA ASP A 40 -8.86 -6.64 6.13
C ASP A 40 -7.42 -7.08 5.80
N VAL A 41 -6.50 -6.96 6.76
CA VAL A 41 -5.13 -7.49 6.62
C VAL A 41 -5.17 -9.02 6.77
N ASN A 42 -4.40 -9.72 5.93
CA ASN A 42 -4.34 -11.18 5.94
C ASN A 42 -3.90 -11.72 7.32
N VAL A 43 -4.66 -12.67 7.85
CA VAL A 43 -4.44 -13.32 9.16
C VAL A 43 -3.02 -13.90 9.29
N ALA A 44 -2.47 -14.49 8.22
CA ALA A 44 -1.12 -15.05 8.24
C ALA A 44 -0.06 -13.96 8.48
N GLN A 45 -0.22 -12.80 7.86
CA GLN A 45 0.68 -11.65 8.03
C GLN A 45 0.58 -11.07 9.44
N VAL A 46 -0.64 -10.95 9.98
CA VAL A 46 -0.86 -10.48 11.35
C VAL A 46 -0.23 -11.43 12.38
N LYS A 47 -0.35 -12.74 12.17
CA LYS A 47 0.27 -13.76 13.03
C LYS A 47 1.81 -13.68 12.97
N GLN A 48 2.37 -13.46 11.77
CA GLN A 48 3.79 -13.30 11.58
C GLN A 48 4.31 -12.06 12.32
N LEU A 49 3.63 -10.92 12.15
CA LEU A 49 3.98 -9.68 12.86
C LEU A 49 4.00 -9.87 14.37
N ARG A 50 2.98 -10.52 14.94
CA ARG A 50 2.94 -10.79 16.39
C ARG A 50 4.14 -11.62 16.85
N THR A 51 4.51 -12.64 16.08
CA THR A 51 5.61 -13.55 16.41
C THR A 51 6.97 -12.85 16.30
N ASN A 52 7.16 -12.05 15.26
CA ASN A 52 8.39 -11.29 15.02
C ASN A 52 8.61 -10.24 16.11
N VAL A 53 7.56 -9.47 16.46
CA VAL A 53 7.66 -8.46 17.53
C VAL A 53 7.93 -9.12 18.89
N ARG A 54 7.30 -10.26 19.20
CA ARG A 54 7.55 -10.98 20.46
C ARG A 54 8.99 -11.49 20.56
N THR A 55 9.57 -11.94 19.44
CA THR A 55 10.96 -12.39 19.38
C THR A 55 11.94 -11.21 19.50
N ALA A 56 11.63 -10.08 18.87
CA ALA A 56 12.45 -8.88 18.90
C ALA A 56 12.48 -8.20 20.28
N VAL A 57 11.36 -8.25 21.01
CA VAL A 57 11.23 -7.69 22.36
C VAL A 57 11.43 -8.81 23.39
N ASN A 58 12.65 -9.33 23.48
CA ASN A 58 13.01 -10.26 24.55
C ASN A 58 13.44 -9.46 25.80
N PHE A 59 12.60 -9.48 26.84
CA PHE A 59 12.84 -8.77 28.10
C PHE A 59 14.06 -9.27 28.88
N ASP A 60 14.51 -10.51 28.64
CA ASP A 60 15.65 -11.11 29.35
C ASP A 60 17.00 -10.61 28.82
N ASN A 61 17.05 -10.19 27.55
CA ASN A 61 18.26 -9.67 26.88
C ASN A 61 18.34 -8.14 26.85
N LEU A 62 17.40 -7.46 27.50
CA LEU A 62 17.23 -6.01 27.44
C LEU A 62 18.16 -5.36 28.47
N ALA A 63 19.23 -4.70 27.99
CA ALA A 63 20.18 -4.00 28.85
C ALA A 63 19.48 -2.99 29.78
N SER A 64 19.88 -2.98 31.05
CA SER A 64 19.40 -2.06 32.07
C SER A 64 19.72 -0.62 31.67
N GLY A 65 18.69 0.20 31.43
CA GLY A 65 18.82 1.61 31.03
C GLY A 65 18.21 1.95 29.67
N ILE A 66 17.84 0.96 28.85
CA ILE A 66 17.13 1.21 27.59
C ILE A 66 15.67 1.57 27.86
N ASN A 67 15.16 2.61 27.18
CA ASN A 67 13.74 2.95 27.21
C ASN A 67 12.92 1.86 26.48
N LYS A 68 12.41 0.89 27.25
CA LYS A 68 11.62 -0.25 26.79
C LYS A 68 10.46 0.16 25.87
N ARG A 69 9.80 1.30 26.15
CA ARG A 69 8.68 1.84 25.33
C ARG A 69 9.14 2.09 23.89
N LYS A 70 10.25 2.82 23.75
CA LYS A 70 10.79 3.22 22.45
C LYS A 70 11.27 2.01 21.65
N LEU A 71 11.84 1.01 22.33
CA LEU A 71 12.26 -0.24 21.66
C LEU A 71 11.05 -0.98 21.08
N ILE A 72 9.98 -1.16 21.86
CA ILE A 72 8.76 -1.85 21.42
C ILE A 72 8.12 -1.11 20.25
N GLU A 73 7.98 0.22 20.35
CA GLU A 73 7.43 1.05 19.29
C GLU A 73 8.26 0.93 18.00
N SER A 74 9.59 0.96 18.11
CA SER A 74 10.49 0.82 16.97
C SER A 74 10.41 -0.57 16.35
N ALA A 75 10.28 -1.63 17.16
CA ALA A 75 10.13 -3.00 16.69
C ALA A 75 8.81 -3.16 15.90
N ILE A 76 7.69 -2.63 16.40
CA ILE A 76 6.40 -2.66 15.71
C ILE A 76 6.48 -1.89 14.40
N MET A 77 7.04 -0.68 14.42
CA MET A 77 7.15 0.14 13.21
C MET A 77 8.02 -0.53 12.15
N THR A 78 9.13 -1.13 12.56
CA THR A 78 10.03 -1.88 11.66
C THR A 78 9.30 -3.07 11.03
N GLU A 79 8.55 -3.83 11.82
CA GLU A 79 7.79 -4.98 11.33
C GLU A 79 6.67 -4.56 10.38
N LEU A 80 5.94 -3.48 10.70
CA LEU A 80 4.92 -2.92 9.81
C LEU A 80 5.52 -2.41 8.49
N CYS A 81 6.72 -1.81 8.52
CA CYS A 81 7.43 -1.40 7.31
C CYS A 81 7.86 -2.63 6.49
N SER A 82 8.38 -3.67 7.15
CA SER A 82 8.78 -4.93 6.53
C SER A 82 7.60 -5.59 5.79
N MET A 83 6.40 -5.58 6.38
CA MET A 83 5.18 -6.08 5.72
C MET A 83 4.83 -5.35 4.41
N LEU A 84 5.26 -4.09 4.27
CA LEU A 84 4.96 -3.24 3.11
C LEU A 84 6.10 -3.20 2.10
N ASP A 85 7.30 -3.68 2.46
CA ASP A 85 8.46 -3.67 1.59
C ASP A 85 8.50 -4.93 0.72
N PRO A 86 8.29 -4.81 -0.61
CA PRO A 86 8.37 -5.96 -1.51
C PRO A 86 9.82 -6.43 -1.76
N GLY A 87 10.85 -5.70 -1.30
CA GLY A 87 12.26 -6.01 -1.56
C GLY A 87 12.69 -5.86 -3.02
N VAL A 88 11.81 -5.32 -3.87
CA VAL A 88 12.03 -5.16 -5.31
C VAL A 88 12.11 -3.68 -5.66
N LYS A 89 13.11 -3.32 -6.49
CA LYS A 89 13.24 -1.95 -6.98
C LYS A 89 12.05 -1.56 -7.84
N PRO A 90 11.52 -0.33 -7.69
CA PRO A 90 10.48 0.17 -8.58
C PRO A 90 10.92 0.13 -10.04
N TYR A 91 9.96 -0.10 -10.94
CA TYR A 91 10.22 -0.02 -12.38
C TYR A 91 10.63 1.39 -12.81
N GLU A 92 11.72 1.48 -13.57
CA GLU A 92 12.21 2.73 -14.14
C GLU A 92 12.12 2.70 -15.68
N PRO A 93 11.40 3.64 -16.31
CA PRO A 93 11.31 3.69 -17.76
C PRO A 93 12.64 4.07 -18.39
N LYS A 94 12.96 3.44 -19.51
CA LYS A 94 14.21 3.67 -20.26
C LYS A 94 14.03 4.80 -21.27
N LYS A 95 14.92 5.80 -21.22
CA LYS A 95 14.92 6.91 -22.19
C LYS A 95 15.23 6.39 -23.61
N LYS A 96 14.73 7.09 -24.63
CA LYS A 96 14.93 6.78 -26.07
C LYS A 96 14.42 5.40 -26.51
N ARG A 97 13.59 4.73 -25.69
CA ARG A 97 12.90 3.50 -26.04
C ARG A 97 11.41 3.63 -25.71
N PRO A 98 10.51 2.96 -26.47
CA PRO A 98 9.12 2.83 -26.06
C PRO A 98 9.03 2.06 -24.74
N ASN A 99 8.24 2.58 -23.80
CA ASN A 99 7.93 1.90 -22.54
C ASN A 99 6.43 1.62 -22.52
N VAL A 100 6.06 0.34 -22.63
CA VAL A 100 4.66 -0.10 -22.66
C VAL A 100 4.30 -0.68 -21.30
N ILE A 101 3.23 -0.16 -20.67
CA ILE A 101 2.83 -0.51 -19.31
C ILE A 101 1.35 -0.86 -19.34
N MET A 102 1.04 -2.11 -18.95
CA MET A 102 -0.33 -2.61 -18.85
C MET A 102 -0.82 -2.53 -17.40
N PHE A 103 -2.00 -1.96 -17.20
CA PHE A 103 -2.65 -1.90 -15.88
C PHE A 103 -3.64 -3.06 -15.74
N VAL A 104 -3.32 -4.00 -14.86
CA VAL A 104 -4.14 -5.18 -14.58
C VAL A 104 -4.65 -5.17 -13.13
N GLY A 105 -5.69 -5.94 -12.85
CA GLY A 105 -6.28 -6.03 -11.51
C GLY A 105 -7.79 -6.23 -11.54
N LEU A 106 -8.38 -6.42 -10.37
CA LEU A 106 -9.82 -6.71 -10.20
C LEU A 106 -10.72 -5.56 -10.69
N GLN A 107 -11.99 -5.88 -10.96
CA GLN A 107 -13.00 -4.87 -11.28
C GLN A 107 -13.15 -3.91 -10.09
N GLY A 108 -13.25 -2.61 -10.35
CA GLY A 108 -13.35 -1.60 -9.30
C GLY A 108 -12.04 -1.23 -8.59
N ALA A 109 -10.91 -1.90 -8.85
CA ALA A 109 -9.61 -1.60 -8.23
C ALA A 109 -8.99 -0.24 -8.65
N GLY A 110 -9.70 0.58 -9.43
CA GLY A 110 -9.25 1.92 -9.83
C GLY A 110 -8.29 1.98 -11.02
N LYS A 111 -8.16 0.91 -11.82
CA LYS A 111 -7.24 0.82 -12.98
C LYS A 111 -7.24 2.05 -13.89
N THR A 112 -8.41 2.47 -14.39
CA THR A 112 -8.55 3.63 -15.30
C THR A 112 -8.13 4.95 -14.67
N THR A 113 -8.37 5.11 -13.37
CA THR A 113 -7.94 6.30 -12.62
C THR A 113 -6.43 6.26 -12.38
N THR A 114 -5.90 5.10 -11.99
CA THR A 114 -4.47 4.90 -11.71
C THR A 114 -3.62 5.06 -12.97
N CYS A 115 -4.05 4.55 -14.13
CA CYS A 115 -3.30 4.72 -15.37
C CYS A 115 -3.19 6.21 -15.77
N THR A 116 -4.27 6.99 -15.58
CA THR A 116 -4.24 8.43 -15.83
C THR A 116 -3.29 9.15 -14.85
N LYS A 117 -3.37 8.82 -13.55
CA LYS A 117 -2.46 9.39 -12.53
C LYS A 117 -1.00 9.09 -12.85
N TYR A 118 -0.71 7.84 -13.24
CA TYR A 118 0.62 7.40 -13.63
C TYR A 118 1.13 8.14 -14.87
N ALA A 119 0.31 8.22 -15.93
CA ALA A 119 0.67 8.97 -17.13
C ALA A 119 0.91 10.45 -16.83
N HIS A 120 0.08 11.07 -15.98
CA HIS A 120 0.26 12.46 -15.57
C HIS A 120 1.55 12.69 -14.77
N LEU A 121 1.92 11.76 -13.88
CA LEU A 121 3.19 11.79 -13.16
C LEU A 121 4.37 11.81 -14.13
N TYR A 122 4.38 10.95 -15.14
CA TYR A 122 5.47 10.89 -16.11
C TYR A 122 5.48 12.06 -17.10
N LYS A 123 4.31 12.58 -17.46
CA LYS A 123 4.20 13.84 -18.20
C LYS A 123 4.87 14.99 -17.46
N ARG A 124 4.62 15.12 -16.15
CA ARG A 124 5.29 16.14 -15.31
C ARG A 124 6.80 15.94 -15.22
N LYS A 125 7.27 14.70 -15.33
CA LYS A 125 8.70 14.35 -15.43
C LYS A 125 9.29 14.57 -16.85
N GLY A 126 8.54 15.16 -17.78
CA GLY A 126 9.01 15.50 -19.13
C GLY A 126 8.91 14.36 -20.16
N TRP A 127 8.21 13.26 -19.85
CA TRP A 127 8.03 12.17 -20.79
C TRP A 127 6.88 12.44 -21.76
N LYS A 128 7.05 11.98 -23.01
CA LYS A 128 5.93 11.86 -23.96
C LYS A 128 5.10 10.64 -23.57
N VAL A 129 3.87 10.87 -23.14
CA VAL A 129 2.95 9.83 -22.65
C VAL A 129 1.70 9.77 -23.51
N GLY A 130 1.11 8.59 -23.60
CA GLY A 130 -0.20 8.35 -24.19
C GLY A 130 -0.95 7.29 -23.39
N LEU A 131 -2.27 7.29 -23.48
CA LEU A 131 -3.14 6.30 -22.84
C LEU A 131 -3.87 5.49 -23.92
N VAL A 132 -4.00 4.18 -23.70
CA VAL A 132 -4.77 3.29 -24.57
C VAL A 132 -5.89 2.65 -23.74
N CYS A 133 -7.12 2.71 -24.25
CA CYS A 133 -8.27 2.09 -23.63
C CYS A 133 -8.56 0.72 -24.27
N ALA A 134 -8.03 -0.34 -23.66
CA ALA A 134 -8.32 -1.73 -24.05
C ALA A 134 -9.45 -2.37 -23.22
N ASP A 135 -10.25 -1.58 -22.49
CA ASP A 135 -11.44 -2.04 -21.75
C ASP A 135 -12.66 -1.95 -22.67
N THR A 136 -12.93 -3.03 -23.41
CA THR A 136 -14.04 -3.13 -24.39
C THR A 136 -15.33 -3.66 -23.79
N PHE A 137 -15.28 -4.22 -22.57
CA PHE A 137 -16.42 -4.88 -21.93
C PHE A 137 -17.26 -3.94 -21.08
N ARG A 138 -16.61 -3.00 -20.37
CA ARG A 138 -17.32 -2.12 -19.44
C ARG A 138 -17.89 -0.90 -20.16
N ALA A 139 -19.20 -0.73 -20.08
CA ALA A 139 -19.89 0.44 -20.63
C ALA A 139 -19.30 1.75 -20.07
N GLY A 140 -19.02 2.71 -20.97
CA GLY A 140 -18.45 4.01 -20.62
C GLY A 140 -16.99 3.98 -20.14
N ALA A 141 -16.28 2.85 -20.25
CA ALA A 141 -14.87 2.79 -19.88
C ALA A 141 -14.00 3.72 -20.73
N PHE A 142 -14.25 3.75 -22.04
CA PHE A 142 -13.56 4.64 -22.96
C PHE A 142 -13.88 6.11 -22.66
N ASP A 143 -15.15 6.45 -22.41
CA ASP A 143 -15.55 7.82 -22.04
C ASP A 143 -14.91 8.27 -20.73
N GLN A 144 -14.82 7.38 -19.73
CA GLN A 144 -14.14 7.67 -18.47
C GLN A 144 -12.65 7.96 -18.70
N LEU A 145 -11.96 7.13 -19.49
CA LEU A 145 -10.55 7.34 -19.82
C LEU A 145 -10.36 8.63 -20.61
N LYS A 146 -11.20 8.89 -21.61
CA LYS A 146 -11.21 10.11 -22.43
C LYS A 146 -11.38 11.37 -21.59
N GLN A 147 -12.33 11.41 -20.66
CA GLN A 147 -12.54 12.55 -19.77
C GLN A 147 -11.32 12.79 -18.87
N ASN A 148 -10.77 11.73 -18.28
CA ASN A 148 -9.59 11.80 -17.41
C ASN A 148 -8.34 12.26 -18.19
N ALA A 149 -8.11 11.71 -19.37
CA ALA A 149 -7.00 12.05 -20.25
C ALA A 149 -7.09 13.50 -20.74
N THR A 150 -8.29 13.95 -21.11
CA THR A 150 -8.55 15.34 -21.54
C THR A 150 -8.24 16.32 -20.42
N LYS A 151 -8.71 16.05 -19.18
CA LYS A 151 -8.40 16.85 -17.99
C LYS A 151 -6.89 16.92 -17.73
N ALA A 152 -6.17 15.81 -17.90
CA ALA A 152 -4.72 15.74 -17.75
C ALA A 152 -3.93 16.26 -18.98
N LYS A 153 -4.62 16.63 -20.06
CA LYS A 153 -4.07 17.00 -21.38
C LYS A 153 -3.13 15.91 -21.94
N ILE A 154 -3.51 14.65 -21.81
CA ILE A 154 -2.73 13.48 -22.27
C ILE A 154 -3.41 12.91 -23.52
N PRO A 155 -2.66 12.65 -24.61
CA PRO A 155 -3.18 11.94 -25.77
C PRO A 155 -3.76 10.58 -25.37
N PHE A 156 -4.89 10.21 -25.95
CA PHE A 156 -5.54 8.93 -25.67
C PHE A 156 -5.98 8.25 -26.98
N TYR A 157 -6.02 6.93 -26.96
CA TYR A 157 -6.51 6.09 -28.03
C TYR A 157 -7.48 5.04 -27.47
N GLY A 158 -8.44 4.64 -28.29
CA GLY A 158 -9.45 3.64 -27.98
C GLY A 158 -10.56 3.65 -29.02
N SER A 159 -11.45 2.67 -28.93
CA SER A 159 -12.55 2.50 -29.88
C SER A 159 -13.88 2.34 -29.16
N TYR A 160 -14.95 2.89 -29.74
CA TYR A 160 -16.33 2.69 -29.29
C TYR A 160 -16.96 1.41 -29.87
N THR A 161 -16.47 0.97 -31.02
CA THR A 161 -17.08 -0.11 -31.81
C THR A 161 -16.30 -1.40 -31.74
N GLN A 162 -15.01 -1.33 -31.39
CA GLN A 162 -14.19 -2.52 -31.34
C GLN A 162 -14.45 -3.31 -30.07
N THR A 163 -14.85 -4.57 -30.23
CA THR A 163 -15.13 -5.49 -29.12
C THR A 163 -13.89 -6.30 -28.73
N ASP A 164 -12.99 -6.56 -29.68
CA ASP A 164 -11.74 -7.29 -29.44
C ASP A 164 -10.64 -6.35 -28.93
N PRO A 165 -10.19 -6.48 -27.67
CA PRO A 165 -9.15 -5.64 -27.11
C PRO A 165 -7.79 -5.82 -27.76
N SER A 166 -7.54 -6.92 -28.48
CA SER A 166 -6.25 -7.17 -29.16
C SER A 166 -6.07 -6.36 -30.44
N VAL A 167 -7.17 -5.82 -30.98
CA VAL A 167 -7.18 -5.00 -32.19
C VAL A 167 -7.08 -3.50 -31.89
N ILE A 168 -7.26 -3.12 -30.61
CA ILE A 168 -7.01 -1.76 -30.11
C ILE A 168 -5.51 -1.57 -29.87
#